data_AF-A0A7C6IAM5-F1
#
_entry.id   AF-A0A7C6IAM5-F1
#
_cell.length_a   1.000
_cell.length_b   1.000
_cell.length_c   1.000
_cell.angle_alpha   90.00
_cell.angle_beta   90.00
_cell.angle_gamma   90.00
#
_symmetry.space_group_name_H-M   'P 1'
#
loop_
_entity.id
_entity.type
_entity.pdbx_description
1 polymer ?
#
loop_
_entity_poly.entity_id
_entity_poly.type
_entity_poly.pdbx_seq_one_letter_code
_entity_poly.pdbx_strand_id
1 'polypeptide(L)' 'MRTTITIADDVYAEMERMRREEGLGPSEALNTLARRGMARSARVDYVFEPVAFDMGYRIDVTNVGEVLDLLDQEDA' A
#
# COMPACT_ATOMS: atom_id res chain seq x y z
N MET A 1 -16.27 22.52 -11.55
CA MET A 1 -17.11 21.82 -12.55
C MET A 1 -18.39 21.36 -11.87
N ARG A 2 -19.55 21.36 -12.54
CA ARG A 2 -20.80 20.85 -11.98
C ARG A 2 -21.10 19.49 -12.59
N THR A 3 -21.15 18.47 -11.74
CA THR A 3 -21.37 17.08 -12.14
C THR A 3 -22.38 16.46 -11.18
N THR A 4 -23.33 15.69 -11.71
CA THR A 4 -24.23 14.87 -10.91
C THR A 4 -23.60 13.48 -10.77
N ILE A 5 -23.40 13.03 -9.54
CA ILE A 5 -22.84 11.71 -9.23
C ILE A 5 -23.76 10.99 -8.27
N THR A 6 -23.73 9.65 -8.29
CA THR A 6 -24.32 8.83 -7.24
C THR A 6 -23.23 8.53 -6.22
N ILE A 7 -23.54 8.68 -4.94
CA ILE A 7 -22.64 8.35 -3.82
C ILE A 7 -23.22 7.17 -3.04
N ALA A 8 -22.35 6.31 -2.53
CA ALA A 8 -22.73 5.22 -1.65
C ALA A 8 -23.12 5.75 -0.24
N ASP A 9 -23.89 4.95 0.50
CA ASP A 9 -24.44 5.35 1.80
C ASP A 9 -23.36 5.64 2.85
N ASP A 10 -22.25 4.90 2.82
CA ASP A 10 -21.10 5.09 3.69
C ASP A 10 -20.38 6.41 3.43
N VAL A 11 -20.21 6.77 2.16
CA VAL A 11 -19.63 8.05 1.74
C VAL A 11 -20.54 9.21 2.15
N TYR A 12 -21.86 9.06 1.99
CA TYR A 12 -22.82 10.07 2.42
C TYR A 12 -22.80 10.26 3.95
N ALA A 13 -22.75 9.18 4.73
CA ALA A 13 -22.66 9.25 6.19
C ALA A 13 -21.40 9.99 6.65
N GLU A 14 -20.25 9.74 6.01
CA GLU A 14 -19.00 10.43 6.32
C GLU A 14 -19.05 11.92 5.93
N MET A 15 -19.69 12.26 4.79
CA MET A 15 -19.96 13.65 4.45
C MET A 15 -20.80 14.34 5.52
N GLU A 16 -21.87 13.71 6.03
CA GLU A 16 -22.69 14.29 7.10
C GLU A 16 -21.95 14.44 8.42
N ARG A 17 -21.00 13.54 8.73
CA ARG A 17 -20.10 13.69 9.88
C ARG A 17 -19.26 14.96 9.73
N MET A 18 -18.59 15.10 8.59
CA MET A 18 -17.76 16.27 8.26
C MET A 18 -18.55 17.58 8.30
N ARG A 19 -19.78 17.58 7.80
CA ARG A 19 -20.66 18.76 7.84
C ARG A 19 -21.01 19.17 9.28
N ARG A 20 -21.27 18.20 10.16
CA ARG A 20 -21.62 18.46 11.56
C ARG A 20 -20.42 18.88 12.41
N GLU A 21 -19.27 18.26 12.21
CA GLU A 21 -18.10 18.45 13.08
C GLU A 21 -17.18 19.58 12.60
N GLU A 22 -17.04 19.75 11.29
CA GLU A 22 -16.10 20.71 10.68
C GLU A 22 -16.84 21.89 10.01
N GLY A 23 -18.18 21.87 9.95
CA GLY A 23 -18.99 22.94 9.35
C GLY A 23 -18.91 23.02 7.82
N LEU A 24 -18.38 21.98 7.17
CA LEU A 24 -18.13 21.94 5.73
C LEU A 24 -19.42 22.00 4.91
N GLY A 25 -19.35 22.60 3.72
CA GLY A 25 -20.43 22.49 2.73
C GLY A 25 -20.49 21.10 2.06
N PRO A 26 -21.61 20.67 1.45
CA PRO A 26 -21.71 19.36 0.80
C PRO A 26 -20.66 19.12 -0.29
N SER A 27 -20.47 20.11 -1.17
CA SER A 27 -19.45 20.06 -2.23
C SER A 27 -18.03 20.05 -1.65
N GLU A 28 -17.83 20.71 -0.52
CA GLU A 28 -16.53 20.81 0.14
C GLU A 28 -16.14 19.48 0.79
N ALA A 29 -17.05 18.86 1.54
CA ALA A 29 -16.88 17.54 2.13
C ALA A 29 -16.53 16.49 1.06
N LEU A 30 -17.27 16.48 -0.07
CA LEU A 30 -17.01 15.56 -1.18
C LEU A 30 -15.62 15.77 -1.80
N ASN A 31 -15.23 17.02 -2.08
CA ASN A 31 -13.92 17.30 -2.66
C ASN A 31 -12.78 16.96 -1.69
N THR A 32 -12.98 17.17 -0.39
CA THR A 32 -12.02 16.77 0.65
C THR A 32 -11.82 15.27 0.67
N LEU A 33 -12.91 14.47 0.66
CA LEU A 33 -12.83 13.01 0.58
C LEU A 33 -12.12 12.54 -0.70
N ALA A 34 -12.48 13.11 -1.86
CA ALA A 34 -11.86 12.78 -3.14
C ALA A 34 -10.34 13.08 -3.12
N ARG A 35 -9.93 14.23 -2.59
CA ARG A 35 -8.51 14.59 -2.46
C ARG A 35 -7.76 13.67 -1.50
N ARG A 36 -8.35 13.31 -0.35
CA ARG A 36 -7.76 12.34 0.58
C ARG A 36 -7.58 10.97 -0.08
N GLY A 37 -8.56 10.52 -0.86
CA GLY A 37 -8.49 9.28 -1.63
C GLY A 37 -7.39 9.30 -2.70
N MET A 38 -7.26 10.41 -3.43
CA MET A 38 -6.17 10.60 -4.40
C MET A 38 -4.79 10.72 -3.74
N ALA A 39 -4.69 11.33 -2.55
CA ALA A 39 -3.41 11.46 -1.85
C ALA A 39 -2.83 10.11 -1.41
N ARG A 40 -3.66 9.09 -1.17
CA ARG A 40 -3.20 7.73 -0.83
C ARG A 40 -2.49 7.01 -1.99
N SER A 41 -2.58 7.52 -3.22
CA SER A 41 -1.75 7.03 -4.34
C SER A 41 -0.40 7.75 -4.48
N ALA A 42 -0.11 8.75 -3.62
CA ALA A 42 1.27 9.16 -3.43
C ALA A 42 2.03 7.94 -2.90
N ARG A 43 2.96 7.44 -3.71
CA ARG A 43 3.83 6.31 -3.35
C ARG A 43 4.26 6.48 -1.91
N VAL A 44 3.98 5.47 -1.08
CA VAL A 44 4.73 5.33 0.16
C VAL A 44 6.17 5.23 -0.30
N ASP A 45 7.03 6.16 0.14
CA ASP A 45 8.48 6.05 0.00
C ASP A 45 8.92 4.88 0.90
N TYR A 46 8.53 3.66 0.53
CA TYR A 46 9.02 2.46 1.16
C TYR A 46 10.43 2.27 0.65
N VAL A 47 11.39 2.73 1.45
CA VAL A 47 12.78 2.37 1.28
C VAL A 47 12.90 0.95 1.81
N PHE A 48 13.12 0.00 0.90
CA PHE A 48 13.44 -1.36 1.29
C PHE A 48 14.77 -1.34 2.05
N GLU A 49 14.74 -1.66 3.34
CA GLU A 49 15.94 -1.85 4.16
C GLU A 49 16.22 -3.36 4.24
N PRO A 50 17.18 -3.90 3.45
CA PRO A 50 17.54 -5.30 3.54
C PRO A 50 18.13 -5.60 4.92
N VAL A 51 17.49 -6.51 5.65
CA VAL A 51 18.06 -7.10 6.87
C VAL A 51 18.94 -8.28 6.44
N ALA A 52 20.24 -8.05 6.37
CA ALA A 52 21.21 -9.12 6.17
C ALA A 52 21.73 -9.62 7.52
N PHE A 53 21.85 -10.93 7.65
CA PHE A 53 22.53 -11.59 8.77
C PHE A 53 23.45 -12.67 8.24
N ASP A 54 24.50 -12.99 8.99
CA ASP A 54 25.43 -14.06 8.63
C ASP A 54 24.70 -15.41 8.76
N MET A 55 24.51 -16.11 7.65
CA MET A 55 23.86 -17.42 7.62
C MET A 55 24.81 -18.57 7.93
N GLY A 56 26.10 -18.30 8.20
CA GLY A 56 27.12 -19.31 8.53
C GLY A 56 27.62 -20.12 7.34
N TYR A 57 27.10 -19.88 6.12
CA TYR A 57 27.45 -20.62 4.92
C TYR A 57 27.88 -19.69 3.79
N ARG A 58 28.93 -20.08 3.07
CA ARG A 58 29.39 -19.43 1.84
C ARG A 58 29.40 -20.48 0.73
N ILE A 59 28.47 -20.36 -0.20
CA ILE A 59 28.32 -21.27 -1.31
C ILE A 59 28.97 -20.64 -2.55
N ASP A 60 29.86 -21.36 -3.23
CA ASP A 60 30.40 -20.92 -4.52
C ASP A 60 29.36 -21.17 -5.62
N VAL A 61 28.79 -20.08 -6.13
CA VAL A 61 27.76 -20.11 -7.17
C VAL A 61 28.33 -20.13 -8.59
N THR A 62 29.66 -20.21 -8.74
CA THR A 62 30.31 -20.36 -10.05
C THR A 62 29.95 -21.71 -10.69
N ASN A 63 29.74 -22.75 -9.86
CA ASN A 63 29.25 -24.05 -10.28
C ASN A 63 27.81 -24.27 -9.78
N VAL A 64 26.84 -23.78 -10.54
CA VAL A 64 25.42 -23.84 -10.16
C VAL A 64 24.92 -25.29 -9.95
N GLY A 65 25.50 -26.28 -10.65
CA GLY A 65 25.06 -27.68 -10.52
C GLY A 65 25.28 -28.25 -9.11
N GLU A 66 26.46 -28.02 -8.55
CA GLU A 66 26.82 -28.47 -7.20
C GLU A 66 25.98 -27.78 -6.11
N VAL A 67 25.56 -26.54 -6.34
CA VAL A 67 24.65 -25.82 -5.45
C VAL A 67 23.24 -26.42 -5.47
N LEU A 68 22.73 -26.77 -6.65
CA LEU A 68 21.41 -27.40 -6.78
C LEU A 68 21.39 -28.80 -6.17
N ASP A 69 22.45 -29.60 -6.37
CA ASP A 69 22.58 -30.92 -5.76
C ASP A 69 22.62 -30.86 -4.22
N LEU A 70 23.18 -29.79 -3.64
CA LEU A 70 23.16 -29.56 -2.19
C LEU A 70 21.75 -29.22 -1.68
N LEU A 71 21.00 -28.39 -2.40
CA LEU A 71 19.64 -28.00 -2.02
C LEU A 71 18.67 -29.19 -2.08
N ASP A 72 18.80 -30.04 -3.10
CA ASP A 72 17.99 -31.26 -3.23
C ASP A 72 18.20 -32.26 -2.06
N GLN A 73 19.34 -32.19 -1.36
CA GLN A 73 19.63 -33.01 -0.18
C GLN A 73 18.98 -32.49 1.12
N GLU A 74 18.72 -31.19 1.22
CA GLU A 74 18.06 -30.59 2.41
C GLU A 74 16.53 -30.73 2.38
N ASP A 75 15.94 -30.91 1.20
CA ASP A 75 14.49 -31.12 1.00
C ASP A 75 14.02 -32.57 1.26
N ALA A 76 14.93 -33.50 1.61
CA ALA A 76 14.68 -34.95 1.81
C ALA A 76 14.60 -35.36 3.29
#